data_AF-A0AAU0QI15-F1
#
_entry.id   AF-A0AAU0QI15-F1
#
_cell.length_a   1.000
_cell.length_b   1.000
_cell.length_c   1.000
_cell.angle_alpha   90.00
_cell.angle_beta   90.00
_cell.angle_gamma   90.00
#
_symmetry.space_group_name_H-M   'P 1'
#
loop_
_entity.id
_entity.type
_entity.pdbx_description
1 polymer ?
#
loop_
_entity_poly.entity_id
_entity_poly.type
_entity_poly.pdbx_seq_one_letter_code
_entity_poly.pdbx_strand_id
1 'polypeptide(L)'
;MTFYSSRIPVIWWGLLLRAVVAAVMILGANALGGLVSTGLEAWGFATSGARQAVALIGQFFLVALLVVGMVAGWVRWVERGRLRPLLGSALAGGGAFRLGTAIIVPLMVGIYVLRGAVAYANGQLTTEYYAQYPTGAELALSVLYVLTVAYVLQGFPEELIYRGWLMEVTRQCPWLTLTWTTVAFTVIHLISSGGQESWGDRLIYLILPLGMGLLAGALRIVTGSLWAGVATHGGMHVVNNLVPPVVPVTGFDLAGVVLPGVAQAMVAAVILWRWHGRSRARGPILEKPAHEVGC
;
A
#
# COMPACT_ATOMS: atom_id res chain seq x y z
N MET A 1 -10.62 17.78 6.72
CA MET A 1 -11.01 17.83 8.14
C MET A 1 -9.74 18.01 8.96
N THR A 2 -9.33 19.21 9.35
CA THR A 2 -8.09 19.35 10.14
C THR A 2 -8.35 18.87 11.57
N PHE A 3 -7.46 18.05 12.15
CA PHE A 3 -7.52 17.61 13.55
C PHE A 3 -7.15 18.75 14.51
N TYR A 4 -7.88 19.87 14.47
CA TYR A 4 -7.62 21.11 15.22
C TYR A 4 -7.66 20.96 16.75
N SER A 5 -8.00 19.77 17.28
CA SER A 5 -8.07 19.51 18.72
C SER A 5 -7.53 18.12 19.08
N SER A 6 -6.56 17.60 18.32
CA SER A 6 -5.91 16.33 18.66
C SER A 6 -5.30 16.40 20.06
N ARG A 7 -5.35 15.28 20.80
CA ARG A 7 -4.67 15.16 22.10
C ARG A 7 -3.15 15.17 21.98
N ILE A 8 -2.62 14.91 20.79
CA ILE A 8 -1.18 14.81 20.52
C ILE A 8 -0.79 15.96 19.59
N PRO A 9 0.18 16.81 19.97
CA PRO A 9 0.63 17.91 19.13
C PRO A 9 1.25 17.41 17.81
N VAL A 10 1.27 18.30 16.81
CA VAL A 10 1.87 18.04 15.49
C VAL A 10 3.31 18.56 15.50
N ILE A 11 4.15 17.87 16.26
CA ILE A 11 5.61 18.09 16.37
C ILE A 11 6.33 16.74 16.22
N TRP A 12 7.66 16.74 16.13
CA TRP A 12 8.45 15.55 15.77
C TRP A 12 8.09 14.30 16.58
N TRP A 13 7.96 14.39 17.91
CA TRP A 13 7.63 13.24 18.74
C TRP A 13 6.17 12.79 18.56
N GLY A 14 5.27 13.75 18.28
CA GLY A 14 3.87 13.46 18.03
C GLY A 14 3.65 12.76 16.68
N LEU A 15 4.49 13.06 15.68
CA LEU A 15 4.51 12.32 14.42
C LEU A 15 5.12 10.93 14.60
N LEU A 16 6.23 10.82 15.34
CA LEU A 16 6.87 9.55 15.66
C LEU A 16 5.92 8.60 16.40
N LEU A 17 5.23 9.08 17.43
CA LEU A 17 4.26 8.29 18.19
C LEU A 17 3.16 7.72 17.28
N ARG A 18 2.63 8.54 16.35
CA ARG A 18 1.62 8.08 15.40
C ARG A 18 2.17 7.03 14.43
N ALA A 19 3.41 7.19 13.96
CA ALA A 19 4.07 6.19 13.12
C ALA A 19 4.27 4.86 13.86
N VAL A 20 4.68 4.90 15.13
CA VAL A 20 4.81 3.70 15.98
C VAL A 20 3.45 3.03 16.18
N VAL A 21 2.41 3.81 16.49
CA VAL A 21 1.06 3.28 16.68
C VAL A 21 0.51 2.67 15.39
N ALA A 22 0.73 3.32 14.25
CA ALA A 22 0.40 2.77 12.94
C ALA A 22 1.06 1.41 12.69
N ALA A 23 2.36 1.29 13.00
CA ALA A 23 3.09 0.03 12.92
C ALA A 23 2.50 -1.03 13.86
N VAL A 24 2.24 -0.68 15.12
CA VAL A 24 1.64 -1.61 16.11
C VAL A 24 0.26 -2.09 15.67
N MET A 25 -0.58 -1.21 15.10
CA MET A 25 -1.89 -1.59 14.60
C MET A 25 -1.80 -2.64 13.49
N ILE A 26 -0.97 -2.40 12.47
CA ILE A 26 -0.90 -3.31 11.32
C ILE A 26 -0.23 -4.64 11.71
N LEU A 27 0.84 -4.60 12.51
CA LEU A 27 1.54 -5.81 12.96
C LEU A 27 0.71 -6.62 13.95
N GLY A 28 0.05 -5.94 14.90
CA GLY A 28 -0.86 -6.57 15.85
C GLY A 28 -2.06 -7.22 15.16
N ALA A 29 -2.67 -6.54 14.16
CA ALA A 29 -3.76 -7.12 13.39
C ALA A 29 -3.31 -8.38 12.63
N ASN A 30 -2.16 -8.33 11.96
CA ASN A 30 -1.60 -9.47 11.24
C ASN A 30 -1.27 -10.65 12.17
N ALA A 31 -0.64 -10.37 13.33
CA ALA A 31 -0.34 -11.40 14.32
C ALA A 31 -1.61 -12.06 14.86
N LEU A 32 -2.65 -11.28 15.20
CA LEU A 32 -3.93 -11.83 15.66
C LEU A 32 -4.63 -12.65 14.58
N GLY A 33 -4.62 -12.18 13.33
CA GLY A 33 -5.13 -12.95 12.19
C GLY A 33 -4.42 -14.29 12.04
N GLY A 34 -3.08 -14.30 12.14
CA GLY A 34 -2.29 -15.53 12.07
C GLY A 34 -2.58 -16.51 13.20
N LEU A 35 -2.77 -16.01 14.44
CA LEU A 35 -3.17 -16.84 15.58
C LEU A 35 -4.54 -17.49 15.35
N VAL A 36 -5.52 -16.75 14.82
CA VAL A 36 -6.84 -17.29 14.49
C VAL A 36 -6.73 -18.38 13.42
N SER A 37 -5.94 -18.15 12.36
CA SER A 37 -5.73 -19.16 11.32
C SER A 37 -5.10 -20.44 11.86
N THR A 38 -4.06 -20.31 12.68
CA THR A 38 -3.39 -21.44 13.34
C THR A 38 -4.35 -22.22 14.24
N GLY A 39 -5.24 -21.51 14.95
CA GLY A 39 -6.29 -22.12 15.77
C GLY A 39 -7.29 -22.92 14.93
N LEU A 40 -7.76 -22.36 13.81
CA LEU A 40 -8.68 -23.05 12.89
C LEU A 40 -8.06 -24.32 12.28
N GLU A 41 -6.77 -24.27 11.94
CA GLU A 41 -6.01 -25.43 11.48
C GLU A 41 -5.91 -26.51 12.55
N ALA A 42 -5.55 -26.14 13.78
CA ALA A 42 -5.47 -27.05 14.92
C ALA A 42 -6.83 -27.72 15.24
N TRP A 43 -7.94 -27.06 14.91
CA TRP A 43 -9.29 -27.58 15.10
C TRP A 43 -9.79 -28.43 13.91
N GLY A 44 -8.94 -28.68 12.92
CA GLY A 44 -9.26 -29.53 11.76
C GLY A 44 -10.17 -28.86 10.71
N PHE A 45 -10.42 -27.54 10.81
CA PHE A 45 -11.27 -26.84 9.86
C PHE A 45 -10.64 -26.73 8.47
N ALA A 46 -9.34 -26.37 8.41
CA ALA A 46 -8.59 -26.14 7.17
C ALA A 46 -7.92 -27.43 6.61
N THR A 47 -8.63 -28.55 6.62
CA THR A 47 -8.11 -29.88 6.23
C THR A 47 -8.19 -30.19 4.72
N SER A 48 -8.79 -29.31 3.92
CA SER A 48 -8.81 -29.40 2.45
C SER A 48 -8.48 -28.07 1.81
N GLY A 49 -7.93 -28.07 0.59
CA GLY A 49 -7.46 -26.84 -0.09
C GLY A 49 -8.53 -25.74 -0.20
N ALA A 50 -9.77 -26.11 -0.49
CA ALA A 50 -10.88 -25.16 -0.52
C ALA A 50 -11.20 -24.54 0.86
N ARG A 51 -11.18 -25.36 1.94
CA ARG A 51 -11.43 -24.87 3.31
C ARG A 51 -10.27 -24.02 3.82
N GLN A 52 -9.05 -24.35 3.42
CA GLN A 52 -7.87 -23.54 3.70
C GLN A 52 -7.94 -22.17 3.00
N ALA A 53 -8.30 -22.13 1.71
CA ALA A 53 -8.50 -20.87 1.00
C ALA A 53 -9.58 -20.00 1.64
N VAL A 54 -10.72 -20.58 2.06
CA VAL A 54 -11.78 -19.87 2.77
C VAL A 54 -11.29 -19.34 4.13
N ALA A 55 -10.55 -20.14 4.90
CA ALA A 55 -9.98 -19.71 6.18
C ALA A 55 -9.02 -18.53 6.02
N LEU A 56 -8.14 -18.58 5.01
CA LEU A 56 -7.20 -17.49 4.70
C LEU A 56 -7.93 -16.22 4.27
N ILE A 57 -8.92 -16.33 3.38
CA ILE A 57 -9.75 -15.20 2.98
C ILE A 57 -10.42 -14.59 4.22
N GLY A 58 -11.03 -15.42 5.07
CA GLY A 58 -11.64 -14.99 6.33
C GLY A 58 -10.67 -14.28 7.26
N GLN A 59 -9.44 -14.79 7.40
CA GLN A 59 -8.36 -14.14 8.14
C GLN A 59 -8.05 -12.75 7.57
N PHE A 60 -7.96 -12.60 6.26
CA PHE A 60 -7.63 -11.30 5.64
C PHE A 60 -8.73 -10.26 5.89
N PHE A 61 -10.00 -10.67 5.82
CA PHE A 61 -11.11 -9.82 6.23
C PHE A 61 -11.05 -9.46 7.72
N LEU A 62 -10.70 -10.40 8.60
CA LEU A 62 -10.53 -10.13 10.02
C LEU A 62 -9.42 -9.09 10.25
N VAL A 63 -8.26 -9.24 9.63
CA VAL A 63 -7.15 -8.27 9.71
C VAL A 63 -7.63 -6.88 9.28
N ALA A 64 -8.31 -6.78 8.13
CA ALA A 64 -8.84 -5.52 7.63
C ALA A 64 -9.83 -4.88 8.61
N LEU A 65 -10.76 -5.65 9.17
CA LEU A 65 -11.75 -5.18 10.15
C LEU A 65 -11.09 -4.71 11.45
N LEU A 66 -10.07 -5.42 11.94
CA LEU A 66 -9.30 -5.03 13.11
C LEU A 66 -8.61 -3.69 12.87
N VAL A 67 -7.93 -3.52 11.74
CA VAL A 67 -7.28 -2.25 11.39
C VAL A 67 -8.30 -1.12 11.28
N VAL A 68 -9.43 -1.33 10.59
CA VAL A 68 -10.51 -0.34 10.48
C VAL A 68 -11.01 0.06 11.87
N GLY A 69 -11.27 -0.91 12.76
CA GLY A 69 -11.72 -0.67 14.12
C GLY A 69 -10.71 0.11 14.96
N MET A 70 -9.43 -0.27 14.90
CA MET A 70 -8.34 0.40 15.62
C MET A 70 -8.14 1.83 15.12
N VAL A 71 -8.12 2.06 13.80
CA VAL A 71 -8.02 3.41 13.21
C VAL A 71 -9.25 4.24 13.57
N ALA A 72 -10.46 3.68 13.45
CA ALA A 72 -11.69 4.37 13.82
C ALA A 72 -11.65 4.83 15.27
N GLY A 73 -11.20 3.95 16.16
CA GLY A 73 -11.05 4.22 17.57
C GLY A 73 -10.02 5.32 17.84
N TRP A 74 -8.81 5.15 17.32
CA TRP A 74 -7.75 6.13 17.49
C TRP A 74 -8.14 7.51 16.97
N VAL A 75 -8.65 7.58 15.74
CA VAL A 75 -9.10 8.84 15.13
C VAL A 75 -10.19 9.48 15.98
N ARG A 76 -11.14 8.70 16.52
CA ARG A 76 -12.22 9.24 17.33
C ARG A 76 -11.76 9.74 18.69
N TRP A 77 -10.95 8.98 19.41
CA TRP A 77 -10.62 9.27 20.80
C TRP A 77 -9.35 10.10 20.99
N VAL A 78 -8.36 9.94 20.10
CA VAL A 78 -7.06 10.63 20.17
C VAL A 78 -7.05 11.84 19.24
N GLU A 79 -7.36 11.66 17.96
CA GLU A 79 -7.35 12.77 16.98
C GLU A 79 -8.61 13.64 17.03
N ARG A 80 -9.63 13.21 17.77
CA ARG A 80 -10.97 13.85 17.83
C ARG A 80 -11.62 14.05 16.46
N GLY A 81 -11.31 13.17 15.52
CA GLY A 81 -11.83 13.13 14.16
C GLY A 81 -12.98 12.14 13.95
N ARG A 82 -13.28 11.87 12.69
CA ARG A 82 -14.23 10.82 12.25
C ARG A 82 -13.58 9.99 11.15
N LEU A 83 -13.94 8.71 11.08
CA LEU A 83 -13.44 7.80 10.03
C LEU A 83 -14.01 8.13 8.64
N ARG A 84 -15.31 8.47 8.56
CA ARG A 84 -16.04 8.66 7.30
C ARG A 84 -15.37 9.63 6.31
N PRO A 85 -14.84 10.80 6.74
CA PRO A 85 -14.09 11.69 5.85
C PRO A 85 -12.80 11.09 5.29
N LEU A 86 -12.14 10.20 6.04
CA LEU A 86 -10.94 9.51 5.56
C LEU A 86 -11.29 8.62 4.37
N LEU A 87 -12.39 7.87 4.48
CA LEU A 87 -12.90 6.95 3.45
C LEU A 87 -13.38 7.66 2.17
N GLY A 88 -13.75 8.93 2.24
CA GLY A 88 -14.42 9.64 1.15
C GLY A 88 -15.78 9.00 0.78
N SER A 89 -16.42 9.48 -0.28
CA SER A 89 -17.58 8.76 -0.85
C SER A 89 -17.09 7.70 -1.83
N ALA A 90 -17.70 6.51 -1.82
CA ALA A 90 -17.34 5.43 -2.75
C ALA A 90 -17.50 5.84 -4.23
N LEU A 91 -18.49 6.70 -4.53
CA LEU A 91 -18.71 7.25 -5.87
C LEU A 91 -17.62 8.24 -6.32
N ALA A 92 -17.16 9.14 -5.44
CA ALA A 92 -15.99 9.99 -5.72
C ALA A 92 -14.68 9.16 -5.71
N GLY A 93 -14.65 8.09 -4.93
CA GLY A 93 -13.58 7.11 -4.87
C GLY A 93 -13.39 6.35 -6.18
N GLY A 94 -14.47 6.04 -6.91
CA GLY A 94 -14.40 5.26 -8.16
C GLY A 94 -13.55 5.92 -9.25
N GLY A 95 -13.59 7.24 -9.40
CA GLY A 95 -12.74 7.96 -10.36
C GLY A 95 -11.25 7.90 -9.98
N ALA A 96 -10.96 8.12 -8.69
CA ALA A 96 -9.61 8.06 -8.15
C ALA A 96 -9.03 6.63 -8.21
N PHE A 97 -9.85 5.63 -7.91
CA PHE A 97 -9.50 4.21 -8.01
C PHE A 97 -9.13 3.86 -9.45
N ARG A 98 -10.00 4.18 -10.42
CA ARG A 98 -9.72 3.93 -11.84
C ARG A 98 -8.43 4.61 -12.31
N LEU A 99 -8.16 5.83 -11.86
CA LEU A 99 -6.91 6.52 -12.18
C LEU A 99 -5.70 5.78 -11.61
N GLY A 100 -5.76 5.37 -10.33
CA GLY A 100 -4.68 4.59 -9.71
C GLY A 100 -4.42 3.28 -10.45
N THR A 101 -5.49 2.53 -10.79
CA THR A 101 -5.40 1.30 -11.58
C THR A 101 -4.81 1.55 -12.96
N ALA A 102 -5.28 2.59 -13.67
CA ALA A 102 -4.82 2.94 -15.01
C ALA A 102 -3.35 3.38 -15.05
N ILE A 103 -2.78 3.79 -13.91
CA ILE A 103 -1.36 4.11 -13.78
C ILE A 103 -0.57 2.84 -13.42
N ILE A 104 -0.94 2.15 -12.35
CA ILE A 104 -0.09 1.08 -11.81
C ILE A 104 -0.08 -0.17 -12.68
N VAL A 105 -1.23 -0.58 -13.23
CA VAL A 105 -1.32 -1.86 -13.96
C VAL A 105 -0.47 -1.82 -15.22
N PRO A 106 -0.58 -0.80 -16.10
CA PRO A 106 0.30 -0.70 -17.27
C PRO A 106 1.77 -0.54 -16.88
N LEU A 107 2.07 0.21 -15.81
CA LEU A 107 3.44 0.36 -15.32
C LEU A 107 4.06 -0.98 -14.94
N MET A 108 3.35 -1.76 -14.12
CA MET A 108 3.83 -3.06 -13.66
C MET A 108 3.92 -4.07 -14.80
N VAL A 109 2.90 -4.14 -15.67
CA VAL A 109 2.93 -5.01 -16.86
C VAL A 109 4.11 -4.64 -17.77
N GLY A 110 4.36 -3.35 -17.99
CA GLY A 110 5.51 -2.87 -18.77
C GLY A 110 6.86 -3.31 -18.18
N ILE A 111 6.98 -3.31 -16.84
CA ILE A 111 8.17 -3.81 -16.15
C ILE A 111 8.34 -5.32 -16.35
N TYR A 112 7.27 -6.10 -16.21
CA TYR A 112 7.32 -7.55 -16.47
C TYR A 112 7.68 -7.86 -17.92
N VAL A 113 7.13 -7.12 -18.89
CA VAL A 113 7.49 -7.25 -20.32
C VAL A 113 8.96 -6.91 -20.55
N LEU A 114 9.45 -5.81 -19.96
CA LEU A 114 10.87 -5.43 -20.06
C LEU A 114 11.79 -6.49 -19.45
N ARG A 115 11.45 -7.01 -18.27
CA ARG A 115 12.20 -8.11 -17.63
C ARG A 115 12.23 -9.35 -18.51
N GLY A 116 11.09 -9.73 -19.09
CA GLY A 116 10.99 -10.85 -20.01
C GLY A 116 11.85 -10.65 -21.26
N ALA A 117 11.84 -9.44 -21.84
CA ALA A 117 12.65 -9.12 -23.02
C ALA A 117 14.16 -9.20 -22.73
N VAL A 118 14.60 -8.66 -21.58
CA VAL A 118 16.01 -8.74 -21.15
C VAL A 118 16.39 -10.19 -20.86
N ALA A 119 15.54 -10.95 -20.17
CA ALA A 119 15.77 -12.36 -19.91
C ALA A 119 15.89 -13.19 -21.19
N TYR A 120 15.03 -12.92 -22.18
CA TYR A 120 15.09 -13.54 -23.49
C TYR A 120 16.41 -13.22 -24.20
N ALA A 121 16.81 -11.95 -24.23
CA ALA A 121 18.06 -11.51 -24.85
C ALA A 121 19.30 -12.17 -24.20
N ASN A 122 19.23 -12.48 -22.91
CA ASN A 122 20.31 -13.12 -22.15
C ASN A 122 20.22 -14.66 -22.12
N GLY A 123 19.24 -15.27 -22.78
CA GLY A 123 19.03 -16.73 -22.73
C GLY A 123 18.59 -17.27 -21.35
N GLN A 124 17.98 -16.42 -20.52
CA GLN A 124 17.55 -16.72 -19.15
C GLN A 124 16.02 -16.87 -19.01
N LEU A 125 15.27 -16.70 -20.10
CA LEU A 125 13.82 -16.80 -20.09
C LEU A 125 13.38 -18.23 -19.75
N THR A 126 12.47 -18.36 -18.78
CA THR A 126 11.82 -19.64 -18.45
C THR A 126 10.31 -19.55 -18.65
N THR A 127 9.70 -20.65 -19.10
CA THR A 127 8.24 -20.82 -19.19
C THR A 127 7.71 -21.86 -18.20
N GLU A 128 8.57 -22.43 -17.35
CA GLU A 128 8.22 -23.51 -16.43
C GLU A 128 7.05 -23.15 -15.51
N TYR A 129 7.03 -21.92 -14.99
CA TYR A 129 5.97 -21.43 -14.11
C TYR A 129 4.61 -21.29 -14.80
N TYR A 130 4.57 -21.12 -16.13
CA TYR A 130 3.33 -21.04 -16.88
C TYR A 130 2.67 -22.40 -17.08
N ALA A 131 3.46 -23.49 -17.12
CA ALA A 131 2.93 -24.84 -17.21
C ALA A 131 2.19 -25.27 -15.92
N GLN A 132 2.50 -24.63 -14.80
CA GLN A 132 1.91 -24.88 -13.48
C GLN A 132 0.73 -23.94 -13.18
N TYR A 133 0.34 -23.09 -14.12
CA TYR A 133 -0.69 -22.09 -13.87
C TYR A 133 -2.08 -22.74 -13.75
N PRO A 134 -2.88 -22.38 -12.72
CA PRO A 134 -4.16 -23.01 -12.49
C PRO A 134 -5.15 -22.72 -13.62
N THR A 135 -6.12 -23.63 -13.82
CA THR A 135 -7.17 -23.49 -14.84
C THR A 135 -8.56 -23.68 -14.23
N GLY A 136 -9.63 -23.32 -14.97
CA GLY A 136 -11.00 -23.56 -14.57
C GLY A 136 -11.38 -22.94 -13.21
N ALA A 137 -11.99 -23.73 -12.33
CA ALA A 137 -12.45 -23.30 -11.01
C ALA A 137 -11.29 -22.91 -10.07
N GLU A 138 -10.14 -23.57 -10.20
CA GLU A 138 -8.95 -23.31 -9.38
C GLU A 138 -8.33 -21.96 -9.73
N LEU A 139 -8.35 -21.58 -11.02
CA LEU A 139 -7.97 -20.25 -11.46
C LEU A 139 -8.91 -19.19 -10.87
N ALA A 140 -10.22 -19.41 -10.92
CA ALA A 140 -11.20 -18.47 -10.38
C ALA A 140 -10.99 -18.25 -8.86
N LEU A 141 -10.73 -19.32 -8.11
CA LEU A 141 -10.44 -19.25 -6.68
C LEU A 141 -9.10 -18.54 -6.41
N SER A 142 -8.07 -18.82 -7.22
CA SER A 142 -6.76 -18.16 -7.11
C SER A 142 -6.86 -16.66 -7.36
N VAL A 143 -7.64 -16.24 -8.37
CA VAL A 143 -7.91 -14.83 -8.65
C VAL A 143 -8.64 -14.17 -7.47
N LEU A 144 -9.66 -14.82 -6.91
CA LEU A 144 -10.37 -14.30 -5.73
C LEU A 144 -9.44 -14.17 -4.52
N TYR A 145 -8.60 -15.16 -4.28
CA TYR A 145 -7.59 -15.14 -3.22
C TYR A 145 -6.62 -13.96 -3.42
N VAL A 146 -6.06 -13.81 -4.61
CA VAL A 146 -5.12 -12.73 -4.94
C VAL A 146 -5.77 -11.35 -4.80
N LEU A 147 -7.02 -11.18 -5.26
CA LEU A 147 -7.75 -9.93 -5.08
C LEU A 147 -7.96 -9.61 -3.59
N THR A 148 -8.20 -10.63 -2.76
CA THR A 148 -8.35 -10.48 -1.31
C THR A 148 -7.02 -10.11 -0.66
N VAL A 149 -5.92 -10.79 -0.99
CA VAL A 149 -4.57 -10.41 -0.51
C VAL A 149 -4.25 -8.96 -0.90
N ALA A 150 -4.41 -8.65 -2.19
CA ALA A 150 -4.01 -7.37 -2.75
C ALA A 150 -4.81 -6.19 -2.19
N TYR A 151 -6.14 -6.29 -2.11
CA TYR A 151 -6.99 -5.17 -1.72
C TYR A 151 -7.47 -5.24 -0.28
N VAL A 152 -7.79 -6.41 0.25
CA VAL A 152 -8.39 -6.55 1.59
C VAL A 152 -7.31 -6.66 2.66
N LEU A 153 -6.27 -7.47 2.44
CA LEU A 153 -5.18 -7.61 3.43
C LEU A 153 -4.21 -6.42 3.39
N GLN A 154 -3.72 -6.06 2.20
CA GLN A 154 -2.63 -5.10 2.05
C GLN A 154 -3.13 -3.71 1.66
N GLY A 155 -3.70 -3.59 0.45
CA GLY A 155 -4.01 -2.29 -0.15
C GLY A 155 -4.92 -1.41 0.70
N PHE A 156 -6.08 -1.90 1.14
CA PHE A 156 -7.02 -1.06 1.89
C PHE A 156 -6.56 -0.73 3.33
N PRO A 157 -6.20 -1.70 4.19
CA PRO A 157 -5.88 -1.40 5.58
C PRO A 157 -4.65 -0.51 5.73
N GLU A 158 -3.61 -0.76 4.93
CA GLU A 158 -2.39 0.04 4.98
C GLU A 158 -2.65 1.46 4.47
N GLU A 159 -3.33 1.61 3.33
CA GLU A 159 -3.64 2.95 2.80
C GLU A 159 -4.60 3.73 3.70
N LEU A 160 -5.51 3.06 4.40
CA LEU A 160 -6.36 3.69 5.43
C LEU A 160 -5.53 4.30 6.57
N ILE A 161 -4.49 3.60 7.03
CA ILE A 161 -3.56 4.12 8.03
C ILE A 161 -2.75 5.27 7.43
N TYR A 162 -1.99 5.02 6.37
CA TYR A 162 -0.96 5.94 5.92
C TYR A 162 -1.52 7.10 5.09
N ARG A 163 -2.38 6.84 4.10
CA ARG A 163 -2.92 7.85 3.16
C ARG A 163 -4.29 8.39 3.59
N GLY A 164 -4.96 7.67 4.49
CA GLY A 164 -6.14 8.11 5.22
C GLY A 164 -5.77 8.90 6.48
N TRP A 165 -5.54 8.21 7.58
CA TRP A 165 -5.37 8.82 8.90
C TRP A 165 -4.11 9.69 9.00
N LEU A 166 -2.92 9.13 8.76
CA LEU A 166 -1.65 9.84 8.99
C LEU A 166 -1.54 11.07 8.07
N MET A 167 -1.85 10.94 6.78
CA MET A 167 -1.80 12.10 5.88
C MET A 167 -2.75 13.24 6.27
N GLU A 168 -3.89 12.95 6.93
CA GLU A 168 -4.83 13.99 7.38
C GLU A 168 -4.23 14.85 8.51
N VAL A 169 -3.27 14.33 9.30
CA VAL A 169 -2.62 15.03 10.42
C VAL A 169 -1.87 16.27 9.98
N THR A 170 -1.14 16.18 8.86
CA THR A 170 -0.29 17.27 8.36
C THR A 170 -0.77 17.81 7.02
N ARG A 171 -1.99 17.50 6.57
CA ARG A 171 -2.52 17.75 5.21
C ARG A 171 -2.29 19.16 4.65
N GLN A 172 -2.11 20.15 5.52
CA GLN A 172 -1.84 21.55 5.17
C GLN A 172 -0.42 21.79 4.65
N CYS A 173 0.53 20.91 4.98
CA CYS A 173 1.90 20.89 4.47
C CYS A 173 2.10 19.64 3.58
N PRO A 174 1.81 19.69 2.25
CA PRO A 174 1.81 18.51 1.39
C PRO A 174 3.16 17.78 1.33
N TRP A 175 4.27 18.52 1.33
CA TRP A 175 5.62 17.94 1.28
C TRP A 175 6.00 17.24 2.57
N LEU A 176 5.76 17.88 3.73
CA LEU A 176 5.92 17.23 5.04
C LEU A 176 5.08 15.95 5.07
N THR A 177 3.79 16.08 4.75
CA THR A 177 2.81 14.98 4.71
C THR A 177 3.30 13.80 3.90
N LEU A 178 3.71 14.03 2.65
CA LEU A 178 4.23 12.99 1.79
C LEU A 178 5.46 12.33 2.40
N THR A 179 6.40 13.13 2.89
CA THR A 179 7.70 12.65 3.37
C THR A 179 7.54 11.76 4.59
N TRP A 180 6.92 12.25 5.67
CA TRP A 180 6.89 11.50 6.93
C TRP A 180 5.99 10.25 6.85
N THR A 181 4.86 10.33 6.12
CA THR A 181 3.98 9.16 5.95
C THR A 181 4.61 8.10 5.05
N THR A 182 5.37 8.50 4.02
CA THR A 182 6.14 7.59 3.18
C THR A 182 7.26 6.93 3.97
N VAL A 183 7.98 7.67 4.81
CA VAL A 183 9.03 7.10 5.69
C VAL A 183 8.42 6.12 6.69
N ALA A 184 7.33 6.50 7.37
CA ALA A 184 6.64 5.62 8.31
C ALA A 184 6.17 4.33 7.63
N PHE A 185 5.58 4.44 6.44
CA PHE A 185 5.19 3.31 5.61
C PHE A 185 6.38 2.43 5.20
N THR A 186 7.48 3.04 4.79
CA THR A 186 8.65 2.30 4.28
C THR A 186 9.35 1.52 5.40
N VAL A 187 9.59 2.16 6.54
CA VAL A 187 10.39 1.59 7.63
C VAL A 187 9.76 0.32 8.23
N ILE A 188 8.43 0.23 8.29
CA ILE A 188 7.76 -0.99 8.79
C ILE A 188 8.05 -2.23 7.92
N HIS A 189 8.50 -2.06 6.68
CA HIS A 189 8.82 -3.16 5.78
C HIS A 189 10.21 -3.78 6.05
N LEU A 190 10.97 -3.27 7.02
CA LEU A 190 12.22 -3.91 7.48
C LEU A 190 11.99 -5.31 8.07
N ILE A 191 10.78 -5.59 8.54
CA ILE A 191 10.37 -6.89 9.10
C ILE A 191 9.53 -7.73 8.12
N SER A 192 9.32 -7.24 6.90
CA SER A 192 8.71 -8.03 5.84
C SER A 192 9.63 -9.16 5.40
N SER A 193 9.04 -10.24 4.88
CA SER A 193 9.76 -11.38 4.33
C SER A 193 9.41 -11.54 2.85
N GLY A 194 10.41 -11.37 1.99
CA GLY A 194 10.33 -11.47 0.54
C GLY A 194 11.58 -12.10 -0.07
N GLY A 195 12.21 -13.02 0.66
CA GLY A 195 13.45 -13.70 0.26
C GLY A 195 14.75 -13.01 0.73
N GLN A 196 14.67 -11.99 1.58
CA GLN A 196 15.85 -11.35 2.17
C GLN A 196 16.46 -12.24 3.24
N GLU A 197 17.76 -12.52 3.13
CA GLU A 197 18.50 -13.25 4.16
C GLU A 197 19.42 -12.29 4.95
N SER A 198 20.07 -11.36 4.25
CA SER A 198 21.01 -10.40 4.83
C SER A 198 20.36 -9.07 5.25
N TRP A 199 21.06 -8.29 6.06
CA TRP A 199 20.67 -6.90 6.35
C TRP A 199 20.72 -6.01 5.10
N GLY A 200 21.63 -6.28 4.16
CA GLY A 200 21.71 -5.57 2.89
C GLY A 200 20.44 -5.77 2.05
N ASP A 201 19.97 -7.00 1.94
CA ASP A 201 18.73 -7.33 1.21
C ASP A 201 17.52 -6.66 1.84
N ARG A 202 17.44 -6.61 3.17
CA ARG A 202 16.37 -5.91 3.90
C ARG A 202 16.37 -4.41 3.61
N LEU A 203 17.53 -3.78 3.51
CA LEU A 203 17.64 -2.35 3.15
C LEU A 203 17.27 -2.11 1.69
N ILE A 204 17.76 -2.95 0.77
CA ILE A 204 17.44 -2.84 -0.66
C ILE A 204 15.94 -3.09 -0.90
N TYR A 205 15.34 -4.03 -0.16
CA TYR A 205 13.92 -4.31 -0.22
C TYR A 205 13.05 -3.07 -0.02
N LEU A 206 13.51 -2.11 0.79
CA LEU A 206 12.79 -0.86 1.07
C LEU A 206 12.58 0.03 -0.17
N ILE A 207 13.31 -0.19 -1.26
CA ILE A 207 13.12 0.57 -2.51
C ILE A 207 11.70 0.39 -3.05
N LEU A 208 11.14 -0.81 -2.96
CA LEU A 208 9.78 -1.10 -3.41
C LEU A 208 8.70 -0.34 -2.60
N PRO A 209 8.59 -0.51 -1.27
CA PRO A 209 7.61 0.22 -0.47
C PRO A 209 7.87 1.74 -0.46
N LEU A 210 9.11 2.19 -0.61
CA LEU A 210 9.42 3.62 -0.80
C LEU A 210 8.76 4.17 -2.07
N GLY A 211 9.00 3.52 -3.22
CA GLY A 211 8.44 3.93 -4.50
C GLY A 211 6.91 3.89 -4.51
N MET A 212 6.34 2.83 -3.95
CA MET A 212 4.89 2.69 -3.80
C MET A 212 4.32 3.77 -2.90
N GLY A 213 4.95 4.04 -1.75
CA GLY A 213 4.52 5.08 -0.83
C GLY A 213 4.54 6.47 -1.47
N LEU A 214 5.57 6.78 -2.26
CA LEU A 214 5.64 8.02 -3.02
C LEU A 214 4.49 8.12 -4.04
N LEU A 215 4.23 7.07 -4.81
CA LEU A 215 3.18 7.07 -5.84
C LEU A 215 1.78 7.20 -5.23
N ALA A 216 1.46 6.36 -4.23
CA ALA A 216 0.17 6.41 -3.53
C ALA A 216 -0.04 7.76 -2.84
N GLY A 217 1.01 8.29 -2.18
CA GLY A 217 0.98 9.61 -1.54
C GLY A 217 0.79 10.76 -2.56
N ALA A 218 1.51 10.74 -3.68
CA ALA A 218 1.35 11.72 -4.74
C ALA A 218 -0.08 11.69 -5.31
N LEU A 219 -0.63 10.51 -5.56
CA LEU A 219 -2.01 10.35 -6.01
C LEU A 219 -3.03 10.84 -4.99
N ARG A 220 -2.79 10.59 -3.69
CA ARG A 220 -3.62 11.11 -2.61
C ARG A 220 -3.62 12.64 -2.56
N ILE A 221 -2.48 13.29 -2.83
CA ILE A 221 -2.36 14.76 -2.91
C ILE A 221 -3.16 15.31 -4.09
N VAL A 222 -3.03 14.72 -5.28
CA VAL A 222 -3.67 15.26 -6.49
C VAL A 222 -5.16 14.94 -6.60
N THR A 223 -5.60 13.78 -6.09
CA THR A 223 -7.00 13.34 -6.17
C THR A 223 -7.82 13.70 -4.94
N GLY A 224 -7.17 13.95 -3.79
CA GLY A 224 -7.87 14.12 -2.53
C GLY A 224 -8.47 12.82 -1.96
N SER A 225 -8.23 11.66 -2.60
CA SER A 225 -8.91 10.40 -2.29
C SER A 225 -7.91 9.30 -1.95
N LEU A 226 -8.17 8.55 -0.87
CA LEU A 226 -7.36 7.39 -0.48
C LEU A 226 -7.47 6.25 -1.51
N TRP A 227 -8.58 6.20 -2.26
CA TRP A 227 -8.88 5.09 -3.17
C TRP A 227 -7.91 5.02 -4.35
N ALA A 228 -7.27 6.13 -4.72
CA ALA A 228 -6.17 6.08 -5.68
C ALA A 228 -4.96 5.32 -5.12
N GLY A 229 -4.63 5.52 -3.84
CA GLY A 229 -3.59 4.78 -3.13
C GLY A 229 -3.92 3.28 -3.03
N VAL A 230 -5.17 2.94 -2.67
CA VAL A 230 -5.65 1.54 -2.61
C VAL A 230 -5.56 0.87 -3.97
N ALA A 231 -5.96 1.58 -5.03
CA ALA A 231 -5.85 1.08 -6.40
C ALA A 231 -4.40 0.86 -6.83
N THR A 232 -3.48 1.78 -6.49
CA THR A 232 -2.06 1.58 -6.82
C THR A 232 -1.43 0.46 -6.02
N HIS A 233 -1.63 0.44 -4.71
CA HIS A 233 -1.04 -0.55 -3.82
C HIS A 233 -1.59 -1.95 -4.13
N GLY A 234 -2.92 -2.10 -4.14
CA GLY A 234 -3.56 -3.37 -4.49
C GLY A 234 -3.30 -3.77 -5.94
N GLY A 235 -3.35 -2.83 -6.90
CA GLY A 235 -3.06 -3.13 -8.30
C GLY A 235 -1.64 -3.66 -8.52
N MET A 236 -0.65 -3.14 -7.81
CA MET A 236 0.71 -3.69 -7.80
C MET A 236 0.73 -5.14 -7.30
N HIS A 237 0.08 -5.43 -6.17
CA HIS A 237 0.01 -6.80 -5.66
C HIS A 237 -0.76 -7.74 -6.59
N VAL A 238 -1.83 -7.29 -7.25
CA VAL A 238 -2.54 -8.09 -8.25
C VAL A 238 -1.59 -8.51 -9.37
N VAL A 239 -0.83 -7.57 -9.94
CA VAL A 239 0.12 -7.91 -11.01
C VAL A 239 1.23 -8.82 -10.48
N ASN A 240 1.79 -8.52 -9.31
CA ASN A 240 2.87 -9.34 -8.74
C ASN A 240 2.47 -10.79 -8.42
N ASN A 241 1.21 -11.02 -8.06
CA ASN A 241 0.73 -12.36 -7.71
C ASN A 241 0.09 -13.11 -8.88
N LEU A 242 -0.43 -12.41 -9.91
CA LEU A 242 -1.02 -13.06 -11.09
C LEU A 242 -0.05 -13.23 -12.26
N VAL A 243 1.09 -12.54 -12.25
CA VAL A 243 2.08 -12.69 -13.33
C VAL A 243 3.20 -13.62 -12.83
N PRO A 244 3.31 -14.84 -13.37
CA PRO A 244 4.40 -15.74 -13.03
C PRO A 244 5.76 -15.09 -13.29
N PRO A 245 6.80 -15.43 -12.50
CA PRO A 245 8.16 -15.05 -12.82
C PRO A 245 8.56 -15.56 -14.21
N VAL A 246 9.23 -14.70 -14.97
CA VAL A 246 9.76 -15.02 -16.31
C VAL A 246 11.25 -15.38 -16.29
N VAL A 247 11.85 -15.34 -15.11
CA VAL A 247 13.25 -15.71 -14.80
C VAL A 247 13.21 -16.58 -13.54
N PRO A 248 14.05 -17.63 -13.42
CA PRO A 248 14.19 -18.36 -12.17
C PRO A 248 14.60 -17.42 -11.05
N VAL A 249 13.80 -17.38 -9.97
CA VAL A 249 14.12 -16.57 -8.79
C VAL A 249 14.65 -17.50 -7.71
N THR A 250 15.95 -17.41 -7.43
CA THR A 250 16.59 -18.09 -6.30
C THR A 250 16.99 -17.05 -5.25
N GLY A 251 16.32 -17.05 -4.11
CA GLY A 251 16.56 -16.07 -3.04
C GLY A 251 15.93 -14.69 -3.32
N PHE A 252 16.66 -13.62 -3.01
CA PHE A 252 16.18 -12.25 -3.11
C PHE A 252 16.09 -11.75 -4.56
N ASP A 253 14.88 -11.45 -5.05
CA ASP A 253 14.66 -10.89 -6.40
C ASP A 253 15.00 -9.40 -6.46
N LEU A 254 16.30 -9.08 -6.58
CA LEU A 254 16.79 -7.70 -6.67
C LEU A 254 16.08 -6.90 -7.77
N ALA A 255 15.94 -7.48 -8.97
CA ALA A 255 15.32 -6.80 -10.11
C ALA A 255 13.81 -6.58 -9.89
N GLY A 256 13.12 -7.58 -9.31
CA GLY A 256 11.71 -7.50 -8.96
C GLY A 256 11.38 -6.52 -7.83
N VAL A 257 12.38 -6.07 -7.08
CA VAL A 257 12.23 -5.01 -6.06
C VAL A 257 12.60 -3.65 -6.64
N VAL A 258 13.80 -3.53 -7.21
CA VAL A 258 14.38 -2.24 -7.59
C VAL A 258 13.62 -1.61 -8.75
N LEU A 259 13.34 -2.37 -9.81
CA LEU A 259 12.67 -1.83 -11.00
C LEU A 259 11.28 -1.26 -10.69
N PRO A 260 10.34 -1.99 -10.04
CA PRO A 260 9.05 -1.42 -9.70
C PRO A 260 9.13 -0.31 -8.66
N GLY A 261 10.02 -0.37 -7.68
CA GLY A 261 10.19 0.73 -6.72
C GLY A 261 10.65 2.02 -7.39
N VAL A 262 11.70 1.95 -8.20
CA VAL A 262 12.23 3.13 -8.93
C VAL A 262 11.20 3.66 -9.93
N ALA A 263 10.54 2.78 -10.70
CA ALA A 263 9.55 3.20 -11.67
C ALA A 263 8.35 3.92 -11.03
N GLN A 264 7.84 3.41 -9.90
CA GLN A 264 6.79 4.07 -9.14
C GLN A 264 7.23 5.43 -8.59
N ALA A 265 8.46 5.52 -8.07
CA ALA A 265 9.04 6.79 -7.60
C ALA A 265 9.17 7.82 -8.72
N MET A 266 9.59 7.40 -9.92
CA MET A 266 9.68 8.27 -11.10
C MET A 266 8.32 8.79 -11.53
N VAL A 267 7.30 7.92 -11.58
CA VAL A 267 5.93 8.34 -11.90
C VAL A 267 5.40 9.32 -10.84
N ALA A 268 5.67 9.06 -9.56
CA ALA A 268 5.32 9.97 -8.48
C ALA A 268 5.97 11.35 -8.67
N ALA A 269 7.26 11.41 -9.00
CA ALA A 269 7.98 12.64 -9.27
C ALA A 269 7.36 13.43 -10.43
N VAL A 270 6.99 12.76 -11.53
CA VAL A 270 6.30 13.40 -12.67
C VAL A 270 4.93 13.97 -12.27
N ILE A 271 4.15 13.23 -11.49
CA ILE A 271 2.84 13.68 -10.98
C ILE A 271 3.00 14.91 -10.10
N LEU A 272 3.95 14.88 -9.16
CA LEU A 272 4.22 15.97 -8.22
C LEU A 272 4.76 17.22 -8.92
N TRP A 273 5.65 17.05 -9.90
CA TRP A 273 6.17 18.14 -10.72
C TRP A 273 5.04 18.87 -11.46
N ARG A 274 4.15 18.11 -12.13
CA ARG A 274 2.97 18.68 -12.81
C ARG A 274 1.97 19.31 -11.86
N TRP A 275 1.76 18.72 -10.69
CA TRP A 275 0.89 19.27 -9.65
C TRP A 275 1.44 20.61 -9.14
N HIS A 276 2.72 20.66 -8.78
CA HIS A 276 3.37 21.87 -8.27
C HIS A 276 3.37 23.00 -9.30
N GLY A 277 3.62 22.71 -10.57
CA GLY A 277 3.53 23.70 -11.66
C GLY A 277 2.13 24.31 -11.78
N ARG A 278 1.07 23.48 -11.72
CA ARG A 278 -0.32 23.97 -11.74
C ARG A 278 -0.69 24.78 -10.50
N SER A 279 -0.22 24.38 -9.32
CA SER A 279 -0.45 25.10 -8.07
C SER A 279 0.18 26.49 -8.09
N ARG A 280 1.40 26.63 -8.65
CA ARG A 280 2.05 27.93 -8.84
C ARG A 280 1.31 28.82 -9.84
N ALA A 281 0.85 28.25 -10.96
CA ALA A 281 0.13 28.99 -12.00
C ALA A 281 -1.23 29.54 -11.54
N ARG A 282 -1.87 28.92 -10.54
CA ARG A 282 -3.15 29.39 -9.99
C ARG A 282 -3.04 30.59 -9.05
N GLY A 283 -1.82 30.98 -8.66
CA GLY A 283 -1.57 32.06 -7.69
C GLY A 283 -2.14 31.76 -6.29
N PRO A 284 -1.75 32.53 -5.26
CA PRO A 284 -2.44 32.47 -3.97
C PRO A 284 -3.86 33.03 -4.17
N ILE A 285 -4.87 32.18 -3.96
CA ILE A 285 -6.24 32.67 -3.75
C ILE A 285 -6.16 33.55 -2.50
N LEU A 286 -6.47 34.84 -2.64
CA LEU A 286 -6.55 35.80 -1.54
C LEU A 286 -7.67 35.38 -0.58
N GLU A 287 -7.40 34.44 0.32
CA GLU A 287 -8.18 34.21 1.54
C GLU A 287 -7.29 34.45 2.77
N LYS A 288 -7.86 35.22 3.70
CA LYS A 288 -7.30 35.84 4.91
C LYS A 288 -6.26 35.03 5.70
N PRO A 289 -5.39 35.71 6.47
CA PRO A 289 -4.30 35.08 7.21
C PRO A 289 -4.86 34.21 8.33
N ALA A 290 -4.67 32.90 8.21
CA ALA A 290 -4.66 31.99 9.34
C ALA A 290 -3.20 31.76 9.70
N HIS A 291 -2.86 32.05 10.96
CA HIS A 291 -1.55 31.89 11.59
C HIS A 291 -0.65 30.87 10.92
N GLU A 292 0.55 31.34 10.56
CA GLU A 292 1.65 30.57 10.00
C GLU A 292 1.92 29.33 10.87
N VAL A 293 1.37 28.19 10.45
CA VAL A 293 2.06 26.93 10.67
C VAL A 293 3.10 26.90 9.56
N GLY A 294 4.31 27.38 9.88
CA GLY A 294 5.43 27.36 8.95
C GLY A 294 5.64 25.95 8.42
N CYS A 295 5.31 25.76 7.14
CA CYS A 295 6.00 24.84 6.27
C CYS A 295 7.03 25.68 5.49
#